data_AF-A0A962IXB4-F1
#
_entry.id   AF-A0A962IXB4-F1
#
_cell.length_a   1.000
_cell.length_b   1.000
_cell.length_c   1.000
_cell.angle_alpha   90.00
_cell.angle_beta   90.00
_cell.angle_gamma   90.00
#
_symmetry.space_group_name_H-M   'P 1'
#
loop_
_entity.id
_entity.type
_entity.pdbx_description
1 polymer ?
#
loop_
_entity_poly.entity_id
_entity_poly.type
_entity_poly.pdbx_seq_one_letter_code
_entity_poly.pdbx_strand_id
1 'polypeptide(L)'
;MLIAIVWALHRNQQQHNEESVDRNAPLPPLELRDNEQVSAEDILGIETGAPVPARQANPVPAAAAAQPGALTENWLETSRSLLQDEAFEAAIAACEPALPQMGAFRQICQILRARMRAQRKAGKAFEETLATLYHYAALADFFHARGSAGKPLSSAALKHINFAQWKDLDAPYPDLGYENLALLSKTDIKALQELWGEPQGHAHLRELHMARWQSLQASQTPGSTHSGS
;
A
#
# COMPACT_ATOMS: atom_id res chain seq x y z
N MET A 1 3.57 -43.74 7.98
CA MET A 1 3.54 -42.27 7.99
C MET A 1 2.84 -41.64 6.77
N LEU A 2 2.94 -42.19 5.56
CA LEU A 2 2.28 -41.63 4.35
C LEU A 2 0.74 -41.65 4.38
N ILE A 3 0.12 -42.61 5.06
CA ILE A 3 -1.35 -42.75 5.13
C ILE A 3 -2.00 -41.55 5.85
N ALA A 4 -1.34 -40.98 6.86
CA ALA A 4 -1.86 -39.83 7.61
C ALA A 4 -1.88 -38.55 6.76
N ILE A 5 -0.89 -38.38 5.87
CA ILE A 5 -0.77 -37.22 4.98
C ILE A 5 -1.86 -37.28 3.89
N VAL A 6 -2.08 -38.46 3.30
CA VAL A 6 -3.14 -38.66 2.30
C VAL A 6 -4.52 -38.44 2.92
N TRP A 7 -4.73 -38.91 4.16
CA TRP A 7 -5.99 -38.69 4.86
C TRP A 7 -6.24 -37.22 5.20
N ALA A 8 -5.20 -36.48 5.64
CA ALA A 8 -5.29 -35.05 5.90
C ALA A 8 -5.59 -34.25 4.62
N LEU A 9 -4.96 -34.61 3.50
CA LEU A 9 -5.20 -33.96 2.20
C LEU A 9 -6.63 -34.21 1.71
N HIS A 10 -7.10 -35.46 1.81
CA HIS A 10 -8.45 -35.85 1.40
C HIS A 10 -9.53 -35.16 2.26
N ARG A 11 -9.30 -35.05 3.58
CA ARG A 11 -10.21 -34.36 4.49
C ARG A 11 -10.30 -32.86 4.21
N ASN A 12 -9.17 -32.22 3.86
CA ASN A 12 -9.14 -30.80 3.50
C ASN A 12 -9.86 -30.55 2.16
N GLN A 13 -9.71 -31.47 1.20
CA GLN A 13 -10.38 -31.36 -0.10
C GLN A 13 -11.90 -31.55 -0.01
N GLN A 14 -12.39 -32.38 0.92
CA GLN A 14 -13.83 -32.50 1.20
C GLN A 14 -14.41 -31.22 1.81
N GLN A 15 -13.71 -30.57 2.75
CA GLN A 15 -14.18 -29.32 3.35
C GLN A 15 -14.34 -28.19 2.32
N HIS A 16 -13.38 -28.04 1.39
CA HIS A 16 -13.49 -27.04 0.33
C HIS A 16 -14.63 -27.30 -0.66
N ASN A 17 -14.96 -28.57 -0.91
CA ASN A 17 -16.09 -28.91 -1.77
C ASN A 17 -17.42 -28.60 -1.10
N GLU A 18 -17.59 -28.91 0.19
CA GLU A 18 -18.81 -28.59 0.94
C GLU A 18 -19.07 -27.07 1.01
N GLU A 19 -18.03 -26.26 1.24
CA GLU A 19 -18.14 -24.78 1.22
C GLU A 19 -18.52 -24.20 -0.16
N SER A 20 -18.19 -24.91 -1.25
CA SER A 20 -18.52 -24.46 -2.61
C SER A 20 -19.95 -24.79 -3.03
N VAL A 21 -20.56 -25.82 -2.43
CA VAL A 21 -21.93 -26.25 -2.74
C VAL A 21 -22.97 -25.30 -2.14
N ASP A 22 -22.70 -24.71 -0.97
CA ASP A 22 -23.59 -23.71 -0.34
C ASP A 22 -23.75 -22.42 -1.14
N ARG A 23 -22.83 -22.12 -2.08
CA ARG A 23 -22.92 -20.95 -2.97
C ARG A 23 -23.77 -21.17 -4.21
N ASN A 24 -24.16 -22.41 -4.50
CA ASN A 24 -25.04 -22.77 -5.61
C ASN A 24 -26.47 -23.10 -5.16
N ALA A 25 -26.82 -22.80 -3.90
CA ALA A 25 -28.22 -22.85 -3.47
C ALA A 25 -29.04 -21.87 -4.33
N PRO A 26 -30.09 -22.33 -5.03
CA PRO A 26 -30.93 -21.44 -5.81
C PRO A 26 -31.56 -20.40 -4.88
N LEU A 27 -31.52 -19.14 -5.33
CA LEU A 27 -32.11 -18.01 -4.61
C LEU A 27 -33.56 -18.32 -4.23
N PRO A 28 -34.00 -17.99 -3.00
CA PRO A 28 -35.40 -18.10 -2.64
C PRO A 28 -36.23 -17.22 -3.59
N PRO A 29 -37.39 -17.69 -4.07
CA PRO A 29 -38.23 -16.92 -4.97
C PRO A 29 -38.63 -15.60 -4.29
N LEU A 30 -38.36 -14.49 -4.98
CA LEU A 30 -38.79 -13.17 -4.55
C LEU A 30 -40.32 -13.09 -4.72
N GLU A 31 -41.06 -12.95 -3.62
CA GLU A 31 -42.45 -12.51 -3.69
C GLU A 31 -42.47 -11.05 -4.16
N LEU A 32 -42.72 -10.85 -5.45
CA LEU A 32 -43.06 -9.55 -6.02
C LEU A 32 -44.40 -9.13 -5.41
N ARG A 33 -44.34 -8.18 -4.47
CA ARG A 33 -45.53 -7.43 -4.05
C ARG A 33 -45.98 -6.57 -5.24
N ASP A 34 -47.05 -7.00 -5.88
CA ASP A 34 -47.84 -6.18 -6.80
C ASP A 34 -48.48 -5.02 -6.03
N ASN A 35 -47.83 -3.85 -6.01
CA ASN A 35 -48.57 -2.59 -6.01
C ASN A 35 -47.71 -1.39 -6.38
N GLU A 36 -48.36 -0.43 -7.03
CA GLU A 36 -47.88 0.88 -7.49
C GLU A 36 -47.08 0.89 -8.79
N GLN A 37 -47.85 0.94 -9.87
CA GLN A 37 -47.50 1.58 -11.13
C GLN A 37 -46.96 2.99 -10.85
N VAL A 38 -45.64 3.16 -10.95
CA VAL A 38 -45.03 4.46 -11.21
C VAL A 38 -44.53 4.40 -12.65
N SER A 39 -45.15 5.20 -13.52
CA SER A 39 -44.85 5.28 -14.94
C SER A 39 -43.42 5.75 -15.18
N ALA A 40 -42.76 5.14 -16.17
CA ALA A 40 -41.36 5.38 -16.54
C ALA A 40 -41.09 6.76 -17.18
N GLU A 41 -42.06 7.66 -17.16
CA GLU A 41 -42.03 8.94 -17.87
C GLU A 41 -41.74 10.14 -16.95
N ASP A 42 -41.82 9.97 -15.62
CA ASP A 42 -41.49 11.02 -14.64
C ASP A 42 -40.05 10.93 -14.07
N ILE A 43 -39.32 9.86 -14.33
CA ILE A 43 -37.94 9.66 -13.80
C ILE A 43 -36.87 10.25 -14.74
N LEU A 44 -37.17 10.41 -16.02
CA LEU A 44 -36.24 10.91 -17.02
C LEU A 44 -36.71 12.28 -17.52
N GLY A 45 -36.41 13.32 -16.75
CA GLY A 45 -36.58 14.73 -17.14
C GLY A 45 -35.75 15.08 -18.39
N ILE A 46 -36.21 14.62 -19.55
CA ILE A 46 -35.66 14.94 -20.86
C ILE A 46 -36.31 16.23 -21.32
N GLU A 47 -35.68 17.36 -21.00
CA GLU A 47 -35.89 18.57 -21.78
C GLU A 47 -35.00 18.50 -23.03
N THR A 48 -35.66 18.35 -24.17
CA THR A 48 -35.11 18.56 -25.51
C THR A 48 -34.75 20.02 -25.73
N GLY A 49 -33.49 20.30 -26.09
CA GLY A 49 -33.16 21.46 -26.94
C GLY A 49 -31.85 22.18 -26.62
N ALA A 50 -30.83 22.00 -27.47
CA ALA A 50 -29.99 23.04 -28.10
C ALA A 50 -28.66 22.46 -28.65
N PRO A 51 -28.11 23.01 -29.75
CA PRO A 51 -27.02 22.42 -30.52
C PRO A 51 -25.63 22.60 -29.87
N VAL A 52 -24.81 21.58 -30.04
CA VAL A 52 -23.40 21.47 -29.60
C VAL A 52 -22.52 22.54 -30.26
N PRO A 53 -21.84 23.43 -29.52
CA PRO A 53 -20.75 24.21 -30.08
C PRO A 53 -19.46 23.39 -30.13
N ALA A 54 -18.75 23.56 -31.24
CA ALA A 54 -17.51 22.87 -31.58
C ALA A 54 -16.43 23.00 -30.50
N ARG A 55 -15.77 21.87 -30.21
CA ARG A 55 -14.60 21.74 -29.33
C ARG A 55 -13.42 22.54 -29.91
N GLN A 56 -13.20 23.75 -29.39
CA GLN A 56 -12.00 24.53 -29.66
C GLN A 56 -10.79 23.83 -29.03
N ALA A 57 -9.82 23.50 -29.87
CA ALA A 57 -8.50 23.06 -29.45
C ALA A 57 -7.75 24.27 -28.88
N ASN A 58 -7.61 24.32 -27.56
CA ASN A 58 -6.70 25.29 -26.94
C ASN A 58 -5.26 24.79 -27.04
N PRO A 59 -4.31 25.69 -27.39
CA PRO A 59 -2.91 25.35 -27.59
C PRO A 59 -2.19 25.07 -26.26
N VAL A 60 -1.21 24.17 -26.33
CA VAL A 60 -0.23 23.84 -25.30
C VAL A 60 0.47 25.12 -24.81
N PRO A 61 0.42 25.47 -23.51
CA PRO A 61 1.33 26.44 -22.96
C PRO A 61 2.68 25.76 -22.67
N ALA A 62 3.71 26.29 -23.30
CA ALA A 62 5.11 25.98 -23.06
C ALA A 62 5.50 26.19 -21.58
N ALA A 63 6.36 25.29 -21.11
CA ALA A 63 7.37 25.48 -20.06
C ALA A 63 7.10 26.59 -19.03
N ALA A 64 6.27 26.29 -18.02
CA ALA A 64 6.23 27.08 -16.80
C ALA A 64 7.28 26.54 -15.82
N ALA A 65 8.27 27.37 -15.52
CA ALA A 65 9.30 27.12 -14.52
C ALA A 65 8.68 26.71 -13.17
N ALA A 66 9.14 25.58 -12.65
CA ALA A 66 8.69 25.01 -11.38
C ALA A 66 9.01 25.97 -10.23
N GLN A 67 7.96 26.42 -9.53
CA GLN A 67 8.10 27.06 -8.23
C GLN A 67 8.30 25.97 -7.16
N PRO A 68 9.30 26.10 -6.27
CA PRO A 68 9.67 25.05 -5.31
C PRO A 68 8.65 24.81 -4.17
N GLY A 69 7.54 25.56 -4.12
CA GLY A 69 6.48 25.39 -3.10
C GLY A 69 5.27 24.54 -3.52
N ALA A 70 5.04 24.33 -4.82
CA ALA A 70 3.87 23.60 -5.33
C ALA A 70 4.05 22.06 -5.35
N LEU A 71 5.28 21.58 -5.17
CA LEU A 71 5.62 20.15 -5.25
C LEU A 71 5.06 19.34 -4.07
N THR A 72 4.80 19.97 -2.92
CA THR A 72 4.35 19.27 -1.71
C THR A 72 2.87 18.89 -1.70
N GLU A 73 2.01 19.60 -2.41
CA GLU A 73 0.57 19.28 -2.44
C GLU A 73 0.21 18.30 -3.57
N ASN A 74 1.00 18.27 -4.65
CA ASN A 74 0.70 17.44 -5.82
C ASN A 74 1.63 16.22 -6.01
N TRP A 75 2.33 15.78 -4.97
CA TRP A 75 3.21 14.61 -5.09
C TRP A 75 2.42 13.34 -5.48
N LEU A 76 1.18 13.20 -5.00
CA LEU A 76 0.38 12.01 -5.21
C LEU A 76 -0.12 11.91 -6.66
N GLU A 77 -0.67 12.97 -7.25
CA GLU A 77 -1.12 12.92 -8.65
C GLU A 77 0.08 12.81 -9.58
N THR A 78 1.18 13.52 -9.28
CA THR A 78 2.45 13.39 -10.03
C THR A 78 2.95 11.95 -10.04
N SER A 79 3.03 11.30 -8.87
CA SER A 79 3.48 9.90 -8.79
C SER A 79 2.55 8.93 -9.54
N ARG A 80 1.24 9.23 -9.60
CA ARG A 80 0.26 8.41 -10.33
C ARG A 80 0.36 8.60 -11.84
N SER A 81 0.57 9.83 -12.32
CA SER A 81 0.81 10.10 -13.74
C SER A 81 2.08 9.40 -14.21
N LEU A 82 3.19 9.55 -13.46
CA LEU A 82 4.46 8.89 -13.79
C LEU A 82 4.35 7.36 -13.75
N LEU A 83 3.52 6.80 -12.87
CA LEU A 83 3.23 5.37 -12.84
C LEU A 83 2.48 4.91 -14.09
N GLN A 84 1.55 5.72 -14.63
CA GLN A 84 0.85 5.40 -15.88
C GLN A 84 1.81 5.41 -17.08
N ASP A 85 2.80 6.29 -17.06
CA ASP A 85 3.86 6.38 -18.08
C ASP A 85 4.97 5.33 -17.89
N GLU A 86 4.83 4.39 -16.95
CA GLU A 86 5.84 3.40 -16.56
C GLU A 86 7.19 4.00 -16.13
N ALA A 87 7.21 5.28 -15.76
CA ALA A 87 8.39 5.99 -15.24
C ALA A 87 8.61 5.70 -13.75
N PHE A 88 8.87 4.43 -13.42
CA PHE A 88 8.87 3.93 -12.03
C PHE A 88 9.83 4.68 -11.09
N GLU A 89 11.06 4.97 -11.52
CA GLU A 89 12.06 5.67 -10.67
C GLU A 89 11.61 7.11 -10.36
N ALA A 90 11.11 7.82 -11.39
CA ALA A 90 10.59 9.17 -11.21
C ALA A 90 9.35 9.17 -10.31
N ALA A 91 8.48 8.15 -10.44
CA ALA A 91 7.30 8.00 -9.59
C ALA A 91 7.67 7.77 -8.11
N ILE A 92 8.72 6.99 -7.83
CA ILE A 92 9.24 6.80 -6.47
C ILE A 92 9.85 8.10 -5.93
N ALA A 93 10.66 8.79 -6.73
CA ALA A 93 11.27 10.07 -6.36
C ALA A 93 10.20 11.12 -6.01
N ALA A 94 9.08 11.16 -6.75
CA ALA A 94 7.97 12.04 -6.46
C ALA A 94 7.34 11.78 -5.07
N CYS A 95 7.43 10.56 -4.53
CA CYS A 95 6.92 10.24 -3.19
C CYS A 95 7.86 10.63 -2.04
N GLU A 96 9.15 10.87 -2.30
CA GLU A 96 10.16 11.11 -1.26
C GLU A 96 9.83 12.29 -0.31
N PRO A 97 9.33 13.45 -0.79
CA PRO A 97 9.00 14.57 0.09
C PRO A 97 7.90 14.28 1.12
N ALA A 98 7.08 13.25 0.87
CA ALA A 98 5.98 12.86 1.74
C ALA A 98 6.35 11.74 2.72
N LEU A 99 7.55 11.16 2.64
CA LEU A 99 8.03 10.18 3.61
C LEU A 99 8.36 10.87 4.95
N PRO A 100 8.15 10.22 6.11
CA PRO A 100 7.66 8.84 6.34
C PRO A 100 6.13 8.74 6.54
N GLN A 101 5.29 9.45 5.78
CA GLN A 101 3.85 9.28 5.90
C GLN A 101 3.38 7.94 5.29
N MET A 102 2.36 7.33 5.91
CA MET A 102 1.79 6.05 5.45
C MET A 102 1.29 6.12 3.99
N GLY A 103 0.76 7.27 3.55
CA GLY A 103 0.32 7.47 2.17
C GLY A 103 1.47 7.30 1.15
N ALA A 104 2.64 7.86 1.46
CA ALA A 104 3.83 7.75 0.60
C ALA A 104 4.33 6.31 0.53
N PHE A 105 4.44 5.61 1.66
CA PHE A 105 4.82 4.18 1.68
C PHE A 105 3.87 3.31 0.84
N ARG A 106 2.56 3.49 0.98
CA ARG A 106 1.55 2.76 0.19
C ARG A 106 1.74 2.98 -1.31
N GLN A 107 1.94 4.23 -1.71
CA GLN A 107 2.13 4.58 -3.11
C GLN A 107 3.42 3.98 -3.67
N ILE A 108 4.53 4.05 -2.93
CA ILE A 108 5.80 3.41 -3.31
C ILE A 108 5.63 1.89 -3.48
N CYS A 109 5.00 1.20 -2.53
CA CYS A 109 4.73 -0.23 -2.67
C CYS A 109 3.83 -0.56 -3.87
N GLN A 110 2.88 0.31 -4.23
CA GLN A 110 2.07 0.14 -5.44
C GLN A 110 2.92 0.26 -6.71
N ILE A 111 3.81 1.26 -6.78
CA ILE A 111 4.72 1.49 -7.90
C ILE A 111 5.67 0.30 -8.07
N LEU A 112 6.27 -0.18 -6.97
CA LEU A 112 7.19 -1.33 -6.99
C LEU A 112 6.50 -2.60 -7.48
N ARG A 113 5.25 -2.86 -7.08
CA ARG A 113 4.48 -3.99 -7.63
C ARG A 113 4.21 -3.85 -9.12
N ALA A 114 3.94 -2.64 -9.61
CA ALA A 114 3.77 -2.41 -11.03
C ALA A 114 5.06 -2.69 -11.80
N ARG A 115 6.20 -2.23 -11.28
CA ARG A 115 7.53 -2.55 -11.81
C ARG A 115 7.80 -4.06 -11.83
N MET A 116 7.49 -4.78 -10.75
CA MET A 116 7.64 -6.24 -10.71
C MET A 116 6.79 -6.93 -11.79
N ARG A 117 5.54 -6.49 -11.99
CA ARG A 117 4.68 -7.03 -13.07
C ARG A 117 5.29 -6.77 -14.46
N ALA A 118 5.81 -5.56 -14.69
CA ALA A 118 6.48 -5.22 -15.94
C ALA A 118 7.75 -6.04 -16.16
N GLN A 119 8.59 -6.23 -15.13
CA GLN A 119 9.78 -7.09 -15.18
C GLN A 119 9.42 -8.53 -15.50
N ARG A 120 8.41 -9.11 -14.83
CA ARG A 120 7.92 -10.48 -15.12
C ARG A 120 7.43 -10.62 -16.56
N LYS A 121 6.64 -9.66 -17.06
CA LYS A 121 6.16 -9.65 -18.45
C LYS A 121 7.32 -9.59 -19.46
N ALA A 122 8.40 -8.89 -19.10
CA ALA A 122 9.61 -8.77 -19.91
C ALA A 122 10.62 -9.92 -19.70
N GLY A 123 10.30 -10.93 -18.87
CA GLY A 123 11.23 -12.02 -18.54
C GLY A 123 12.49 -11.57 -17.78
N LYS A 124 12.44 -10.42 -17.11
CA LYS A 124 13.55 -9.86 -16.33
C LYS A 124 13.45 -10.29 -14.86
N ALA A 125 14.62 -10.42 -14.22
CA ALA A 125 14.74 -10.58 -12.78
C ALA A 125 14.03 -9.43 -12.04
N PHE A 126 13.42 -9.76 -10.89
CA PHE A 126 12.66 -8.82 -10.07
C PHE A 126 13.05 -8.88 -8.59
N GLU A 127 14.08 -9.65 -8.23
CA GLU A 127 14.53 -9.85 -6.85
C GLU A 127 14.90 -8.53 -6.18
N GLU A 128 15.62 -7.64 -6.86
CA GLU A 128 15.99 -6.31 -6.34
C GLU A 128 14.76 -5.42 -6.08
N THR A 129 13.77 -5.46 -6.97
CA THR A 129 12.53 -4.72 -6.80
C THR A 129 11.74 -5.27 -5.60
N LEU A 130 11.72 -6.59 -5.43
CA LEU A 130 11.10 -7.23 -4.28
C LEU A 130 11.83 -6.87 -2.97
N ALA A 131 13.16 -6.86 -2.97
CA ALA A 131 13.97 -6.41 -1.83
C ALA A 131 13.64 -4.97 -1.44
N THR A 132 13.53 -4.08 -2.42
CA THR A 132 13.13 -2.68 -2.21
C THR A 132 11.71 -2.59 -1.65
N LEU A 133 10.77 -3.38 -2.18
CA LEU A 133 9.39 -3.42 -1.70
C LEU A 133 9.31 -3.88 -0.25
N TYR A 134 10.03 -4.96 0.08
CA TYR A 134 10.15 -5.46 1.44
C TYR A 134 10.68 -4.40 2.40
N HIS A 135 11.76 -3.73 2.00
CA HIS A 135 12.40 -2.67 2.78
C HIS A 135 11.44 -1.50 3.08
N TYR A 136 10.72 -0.98 2.09
CA TYR A 136 9.73 0.08 2.34
C TYR A 136 8.56 -0.38 3.20
N ALA A 137 8.15 -1.65 3.09
CA ALA A 137 7.13 -2.21 3.98
C ALA A 137 7.64 -2.31 5.43
N ALA A 138 8.91 -2.68 5.62
CA ALA A 138 9.58 -2.73 6.90
C ALA A 138 9.72 -1.33 7.53
N LEU A 139 10.14 -0.32 6.76
CA LEU A 139 10.18 1.07 7.21
C LEU A 139 8.78 1.59 7.58
N ALA A 140 7.74 1.22 6.83
CA ALA A 140 6.37 1.57 7.19
C ALA A 140 5.97 0.95 8.54
N ASP A 141 6.35 -0.30 8.81
CA ASP A 141 6.17 -0.93 10.11
C ASP A 141 6.90 -0.14 11.22
N PHE A 142 8.17 0.22 11.03
CA PHE A 142 8.93 1.00 12.02
C PHE A 142 8.18 2.26 12.49
N PHE A 143 7.68 3.07 11.54
CA PHE A 143 6.99 4.32 11.86
C PHE A 143 5.52 4.15 12.28
N HIS A 144 4.82 3.12 11.80
CA HIS A 144 3.35 3.02 11.89
C HIS A 144 2.80 1.75 12.53
N ALA A 145 3.66 0.80 12.94
CA ALA A 145 3.24 -0.43 13.62
C ALA A 145 2.32 -0.13 14.81
N ARG A 146 1.20 -0.86 14.85
CA ARG A 146 0.29 -0.92 15.99
C ARG A 146 0.66 -2.14 16.81
N GLY A 147 0.84 -1.99 18.11
CA GLY A 147 1.14 -3.11 19.02
C GLY A 147 2.63 -3.36 19.27
N SER A 148 3.54 -2.75 18.51
CA SER A 148 4.97 -2.80 18.84
C SER A 148 5.31 -1.91 20.04
N ALA A 149 6.42 -2.21 20.70
CA ALA A 149 6.86 -1.49 21.90
C ALA A 149 6.94 0.03 21.68
N GLY A 150 6.24 0.78 22.54
CA GLY A 150 6.26 2.25 22.57
C GLY A 150 5.05 2.95 21.93
N LYS A 151 4.84 4.21 22.32
CA LYS A 151 3.74 5.04 21.81
C LYS A 151 3.99 5.46 20.35
N PRO A 152 3.00 5.33 19.43
CA PRO A 152 3.16 5.80 18.06
C PRO A 152 3.37 7.32 18.00
N LEU A 153 4.08 7.77 16.97
CA LEU A 153 4.27 9.21 16.70
C LEU A 153 2.97 9.83 16.19
N SER A 154 2.76 11.11 16.47
CA SER A 154 1.64 11.86 15.92
C SER A 154 1.87 12.13 14.41
N SER A 155 0.77 12.33 13.68
CA SER A 155 0.84 12.70 12.25
C SER A 155 1.67 13.98 12.02
N ALA A 156 1.57 14.95 12.94
CA ALA A 156 2.38 16.17 12.88
C ALA A 156 3.89 15.88 13.07
N ALA A 157 4.24 15.05 14.06
CA ALA A 157 5.65 14.67 14.29
C ALA A 157 6.26 13.99 13.06
N LEU A 158 5.51 13.06 12.42
CA LEU A 158 5.96 12.36 11.23
C LEU A 158 6.34 13.30 10.08
N LYS A 159 5.63 14.43 9.89
CA LYS A 159 5.93 15.41 8.82
C LYS A 159 7.25 16.15 9.01
N HIS A 160 7.79 16.18 10.23
CA HIS A 160 9.04 16.88 10.54
C HIS A 160 10.25 15.94 10.62
N ILE A 161 10.06 14.63 10.39
CA ILE A 161 11.15 13.66 10.39
C ILE A 161 11.93 13.80 9.08
N ASN A 162 13.25 13.99 9.19
CA ASN A 162 14.14 13.84 8.05
C ASN A 162 14.28 12.35 7.68
N PHE A 163 13.45 11.87 6.76
CA PHE A 163 13.43 10.46 6.34
C PHE A 163 14.76 9.96 5.78
N ALA A 164 15.59 10.83 5.19
CA ALA A 164 16.87 10.42 4.58
C ALA A 164 17.80 9.70 5.58
N GLN A 165 17.69 10.01 6.87
CA GLN A 165 18.47 9.35 7.94
C GLN A 165 18.02 7.91 8.25
N TRP A 166 16.87 7.49 7.71
CA TRP A 166 16.22 6.21 8.00
C TRP A 166 16.15 5.30 6.78
N LYS A 167 16.53 5.80 5.59
CA LYS A 167 16.45 5.06 4.33
C LYS A 167 17.28 3.79 4.35
N ASP A 168 18.37 3.76 5.12
CA ASP A 168 19.29 2.62 5.20
C ASP A 168 19.14 1.82 6.51
N LEU A 169 17.99 1.95 7.19
CA LEU A 169 17.72 1.17 8.40
C LEU A 169 17.60 -0.32 8.06
N ASP A 170 18.51 -1.14 8.58
CA ASP A 170 18.58 -2.56 8.25
C ASP A 170 17.26 -3.31 8.54
N ALA A 171 16.82 -4.14 7.61
CA ALA A 171 15.59 -4.92 7.70
C ALA A 171 15.91 -6.40 7.44
N PRO A 172 16.49 -7.11 8.43
CA PRO A 172 16.97 -8.47 8.24
C PRO A 172 15.79 -9.43 8.09
N TYR A 173 15.62 -10.00 6.89
CA TYR A 173 14.54 -10.93 6.58
C TYR A 173 14.44 -12.13 7.54
N PRO A 174 15.55 -12.79 7.96
CA PRO A 174 15.47 -13.95 8.85
C PRO A 174 14.77 -13.66 10.19
N ASP A 175 14.97 -12.46 10.75
CA ASP A 175 14.46 -12.09 12.08
C ASP A 175 13.14 -11.31 12.00
N LEU A 176 13.02 -10.40 11.02
CA LEU A 176 11.84 -9.56 10.84
C LEU A 176 10.68 -10.36 10.22
N GLY A 177 10.99 -11.20 9.24
CA GLY A 177 10.00 -11.91 8.43
C GLY A 177 9.01 -10.97 7.75
N TYR A 178 7.76 -11.41 7.53
CA TYR A 178 6.76 -10.66 6.77
C TYR A 178 5.40 -10.48 7.46
N GLU A 179 5.10 -11.23 8.54
CA GLU A 179 3.75 -11.28 9.12
C GLU A 179 3.26 -9.93 9.63
N ASN A 180 4.15 -9.14 10.24
CA ASN A 180 3.81 -7.84 10.81
C ASN A 180 3.81 -6.70 9.77
N LEU A 181 4.27 -6.97 8.54
CA LEU A 181 4.43 -5.97 7.51
C LEU A 181 3.11 -5.74 6.76
N ALA A 182 2.26 -4.87 7.32
CA ALA A 182 0.92 -4.59 6.82
C ALA A 182 0.83 -4.10 5.36
N LEU A 183 1.94 -3.64 4.78
CA LEU A 183 2.00 -3.21 3.39
C LEU A 183 2.32 -4.34 2.42
N LEU A 184 2.66 -5.55 2.87
CA LEU A 184 2.86 -6.71 2.00
C LEU A 184 1.53 -7.38 1.66
N SER A 185 1.38 -7.81 0.41
CA SER A 185 0.25 -8.61 -0.04
C SER A 185 0.60 -10.09 0.00
N LYS A 186 -0.43 -10.96 -0.07
CA LYS A 186 -0.23 -12.42 -0.17
C LYS A 186 0.70 -12.82 -1.32
N THR A 187 0.63 -12.12 -2.45
CA THR A 187 1.48 -12.37 -3.61
C THR A 187 2.93 -11.98 -3.36
N ASP A 188 3.15 -10.88 -2.63
CA ASP A 188 4.51 -10.45 -2.27
C ASP A 188 5.11 -11.46 -1.29
N ILE A 189 4.35 -11.90 -0.28
CA ILE A 189 4.78 -12.91 0.71
C ILE A 189 5.21 -14.20 0.01
N LYS A 190 4.41 -14.72 -0.92
CA LYS A 190 4.79 -15.90 -1.71
C LYS A 190 6.10 -15.69 -2.47
N ALA A 191 6.27 -14.53 -3.12
CA ALA A 191 7.49 -14.23 -3.84
C ALA A 191 8.72 -14.15 -2.90
N LEU A 192 8.55 -13.63 -1.68
CA LEU A 192 9.60 -13.61 -0.66
C LEU A 192 9.97 -15.04 -0.26
N GLN A 193 8.98 -15.89 0.04
CA GLN A 193 9.21 -17.29 0.41
C GLN A 193 9.87 -18.10 -0.72
N GLU A 194 9.46 -17.88 -1.97
CA GLU A 194 10.04 -18.55 -3.13
C GLU A 194 11.51 -18.19 -3.35
N LEU A 195 11.89 -16.93 -3.10
CA LEU A 195 13.24 -16.42 -3.34
C LEU A 195 14.18 -16.55 -2.13
N TRP A 196 13.64 -16.37 -0.92
CA TRP A 196 14.43 -16.24 0.31
C TRP A 196 14.14 -17.34 1.34
N GLY A 197 13.15 -18.20 1.08
CA GLY A 197 12.72 -19.25 2.02
C GLY A 197 11.83 -18.73 3.15
N GLU A 198 11.52 -19.59 4.12
CA GLU A 198 10.81 -19.17 5.33
C GLU A 198 11.77 -18.43 6.28
N PRO A 199 11.35 -17.31 6.89
CA PRO A 199 12.16 -16.63 7.90
C PRO A 199 12.23 -17.46 9.19
N GLN A 200 13.22 -17.15 10.03
CA GLN A 200 13.40 -17.83 11.32
C GLN A 200 12.40 -17.31 12.37
N GLY A 201 11.90 -16.09 12.20
CA GLY A 201 10.91 -15.49 13.06
C GLY A 201 10.15 -14.33 12.42
N HIS A 202 9.25 -13.77 13.23
CA HIS A 202 8.46 -12.60 12.86
C HIS A 202 8.52 -11.59 14.01
N ALA A 203 8.99 -10.39 13.71
CA ALA A 203 9.12 -9.30 14.67
C ALA A 203 8.57 -8.01 14.07
N HIS A 204 8.52 -6.93 14.85
CA HIS A 204 8.37 -5.58 14.30
C HIS A 204 9.75 -4.97 14.04
N LEU A 205 9.91 -4.20 12.96
CA LEU A 205 11.18 -3.53 12.67
C LEU A 205 11.55 -2.55 13.79
N ARG A 206 10.52 -1.98 14.43
CA ARG A 206 10.69 -1.12 15.61
C ARG A 206 11.40 -1.86 16.74
N GLU A 207 11.06 -3.12 17.00
CA GLU A 207 11.63 -3.93 18.09
C GLU A 207 13.10 -4.26 17.85
N LEU A 208 13.47 -4.55 16.60
CA LEU A 208 14.86 -4.77 16.21
C LEU A 208 15.72 -3.49 16.36
N HIS A 209 15.10 -2.32 16.23
CA HIS A 209 15.77 -1.00 16.30
C HIS A 209 15.29 -0.13 17.46
N MET A 210 15.03 -0.72 18.63
CA MET A 210 14.50 -0.02 19.80
C MET A 210 15.31 1.23 20.20
N ALA A 211 16.64 1.15 20.17
CA ALA A 211 17.51 2.28 20.51
C ALA A 211 17.31 3.49 19.56
N ARG A 212 17.13 3.22 18.26
CA ARG A 212 16.85 4.24 17.25
C ARG A 212 15.46 4.84 17.46
N TRP A 213 14.46 4.01 17.76
CA TRP A 213 13.10 4.47 18.04
C TRP A 213 13.03 5.39 19.27
N GLN A 214 13.69 5.02 20.37
CA GLN A 214 13.73 5.83 21.59
C GLN A 214 14.41 7.18 21.35
N SER A 215 15.52 7.20 20.59
CA SER A 215 16.21 8.43 20.21
C SER A 215 15.32 9.35 19.37
N LEU A 216 14.55 8.78 18.44
CA LEU A 216 13.55 9.52 17.67
C LEU A 216 12.48 10.11 18.59
N GLN A 217 11.87 9.32 19.48
CA GLN A 217 10.84 9.81 20.40
C GLN A 217 11.36 10.93 21.33
N ALA A 218 12.60 10.81 21.82
CA ALA A 218 13.22 11.83 22.64
C ALA A 218 13.35 13.16 21.88
N SER A 219 13.74 13.13 20.60
CA SER A 219 13.83 14.34 19.76
C SER A 219 12.48 15.00 19.47
N GLN A 220 11.38 14.24 19.57
CA GLN A 220 10.02 14.71 19.29
C GLN A 220 9.29 15.24 20.53
N THR A 221 9.90 15.10 21.72
CA THR A 221 9.34 15.64 22.96
C THR A 221 9.95 17.02 23.19
N PRO A 222 9.26 18.13 22.88
CA PRO A 222 9.73 19.45 23.27
C PRO A 222 9.83 19.48 24.80
N GLY A 223 11.00 19.86 25.30
CA GLY A 223 11.41 19.64 26.69
C GLY A 223 10.35 19.98 27.73
N SER A 224 10.12 19.05 28.64
CA SER A 224 9.89 19.36 30.05
C SER A 224 11.11 20.15 30.54
N THR A 225 11.09 21.48 30.37
CA THR A 225 12.05 22.37 30.99
C THR A 225 11.89 22.30 32.50
N HIS A 226 12.79 21.59 33.16
CA HIS A 226 13.04 21.70 34.59
C HIS A 226 14.26 22.63 34.76
N SER A 227 14.03 23.79 35.36
CA SER A 227 14.97 24.58 36.16
C SER A 227 14.11 25.70 36.76
N GLY A 228 13.74 25.70 38.05
CA GLY A 228 14.50 25.21 39.18
C GLY A 228 15.52 26.27 39.60
N SER A 229 15.04 27.45 39.99
CA SER A 229 15.74 28.42 40.85
C SER A 229 14.70 29.33 41.49
#